data_AF-A0A2L2WR38-F1
#
_entry.id   AF-A0A2L2WR38-F1
#
_cell.length_a   1.000
_cell.length_b   1.000
_cell.length_c   1.000
_cell.angle_alpha   90.00
_cell.angle_beta   90.00
_cell.angle_gamma   90.00
#
_symmetry.space_group_name_H-M   'P 1'
#
loop_
_entity.id
_entity.type
_entity.pdbx_description
1 polymer ?
#
loop_
_entity_poly.entity_id
_entity_poly.type
_entity_poly.pdbx_seq_one_letter_code
_entity_poly.pdbx_strand_id
1 'polypeptide(L)'
;MIKFDKMKLITSIDYISDIDSSVFLSVTKFDEVLYYKYQQDKPYSLLIMVDYAHSELVLEFTGKILLDKYSQLINRETIKDSLNNINKLNICRLDIEAILHDAEVVKCDITKDIETDINVINSTIRQNLTNYRKWTVKQYNSGIVLENVVTTPRYKKRLAIYNKYKELEKVNNINFIDSLAAKNEILSYFNGKVRFELNINTKQQIRQLLNIPNNNIQNVLNAKANPILTVIDEAVRYEPQQQKAQTLRDYEHELLLKDCDYDMVKVEAKVRALSSKNTSIKRMMQPYKELYKRLQNNKTSTIDIRALVA
;
A
#
# COMPACT_ATOMS: atom_id res chain seq x y z
N MET A 1 -2.11 -9.86 -12.27
CA MET A 1 -0.64 -9.75 -12.40
C MET A 1 -0.15 -8.90 -11.25
N ILE A 2 0.90 -9.33 -10.56
CA ILE A 2 1.51 -8.54 -9.47
C ILE A 2 2.21 -7.30 -10.04
N LYS A 3 2.13 -6.18 -9.32
CA LYS A 3 2.77 -4.91 -9.68
C LYS A 3 3.58 -4.38 -8.51
N PHE A 4 4.71 -3.74 -8.82
CA PHE A 4 5.64 -3.19 -7.85
C PHE A 4 5.88 -1.70 -8.12
N ASP A 5 5.87 -0.87 -7.09
CA ASP A 5 6.28 0.55 -7.16
C ASP A 5 7.75 0.74 -6.76
N LYS A 6 8.40 -0.29 -6.20
CA LYS A 6 9.84 -0.31 -5.90
C LYS A 6 10.40 -1.71 -5.99
N MET A 7 11.64 -1.83 -6.45
CA MET A 7 12.42 -3.07 -6.36
C MET A 7 13.86 -2.78 -5.96
N LYS A 8 14.44 -3.69 -5.18
CA LYS A 8 15.88 -3.78 -4.92
C LYS A 8 16.39 -5.15 -5.38
N LEU A 9 17.32 -5.14 -6.32
CA LEU A 9 17.96 -6.30 -6.92
C LEU A 9 19.41 -6.41 -6.44
N ILE A 10 19.88 -7.64 -6.24
CA ILE A 10 21.29 -7.98 -6.08
C ILE A 10 21.64 -9.04 -7.12
N THR A 11 22.76 -8.89 -7.81
CA THR A 11 23.22 -9.80 -8.88
C THR A 11 24.73 -9.70 -9.06
N SER A 12 25.30 -10.40 -10.05
CA SER A 12 26.75 -10.38 -10.31
C SER A 12 27.24 -8.98 -10.68
N ILE A 13 28.43 -8.64 -10.16
CA ILE A 13 29.18 -7.45 -10.55
C ILE A 13 29.56 -7.43 -12.04
N ASP A 14 29.63 -8.59 -12.69
CA ASP A 14 30.00 -8.72 -14.11
C ASP A 14 28.90 -8.20 -15.06
N TYR A 15 27.69 -7.95 -14.55
CA TYR A 15 26.55 -7.52 -15.37
C TYR A 15 26.43 -5.99 -15.50
N ILE A 16 27.50 -5.27 -15.18
CA ILE A 16 27.64 -3.83 -15.41
C ILE A 16 28.99 -3.52 -16.05
N SER A 17 28.99 -2.55 -16.96
CA SER A 17 30.15 -2.05 -17.68
C SER A 17 30.01 -0.55 -17.95
N ASP A 18 31.01 0.06 -18.58
CA ASP A 18 31.00 1.47 -19.02
C ASP A 18 30.61 2.48 -17.92
N ILE A 19 31.09 2.25 -16.70
CA ILE A 19 30.76 3.08 -15.53
C ILE A 19 31.38 4.48 -15.71
N ASP A 20 30.53 5.50 -15.73
CA ASP A 20 30.95 6.89 -15.76
C ASP A 20 31.47 7.35 -14.38
N SER A 21 32.79 7.36 -14.23
CA SER A 21 33.46 7.77 -13.00
C SER A 21 33.24 9.24 -12.63
N SER A 22 32.70 10.08 -13.52
CA SER A 22 32.41 11.49 -13.20
C SER A 22 31.14 11.67 -12.35
N VAL A 23 30.22 10.70 -12.39
CA VAL A 23 28.94 10.73 -11.64
C VAL A 23 28.86 9.66 -10.56
N PHE A 24 29.66 8.60 -10.64
CA PHE A 24 29.77 7.61 -9.58
C PHE A 24 30.76 8.06 -8.51
N LEU A 25 30.31 8.05 -7.25
CA LEU A 25 31.19 8.26 -6.10
C LEU A 25 31.98 6.98 -5.83
N SER A 26 33.31 7.09 -5.83
CA SER A 26 34.22 6.03 -5.41
C SER A 26 34.50 6.12 -3.92
N VAL A 27 34.43 4.99 -3.21
CA VAL A 27 34.93 4.89 -1.83
C VAL A 27 36.12 3.95 -1.79
N THR A 28 37.23 4.47 -1.30
CA THR A 28 38.50 3.75 -1.20
C THR A 28 38.88 3.50 0.26
N LYS A 29 39.59 2.41 0.51
CA LYS A 29 40.20 2.10 1.81
C LYS A 29 41.55 1.44 1.57
N PHE A 30 42.60 2.00 2.16
CA PHE A 30 43.99 1.53 1.95
C PHE A 30 44.35 1.39 0.46
N ASP A 31 43.99 2.41 -0.34
CA ASP A 31 44.21 2.47 -1.79
C ASP A 31 43.45 1.45 -2.65
N GLU A 32 42.61 0.61 -2.05
CA GLU A 32 41.67 -0.27 -2.78
C GLU A 32 40.29 0.37 -2.91
N VAL A 33 39.67 0.25 -4.09
CA VAL A 33 38.28 0.69 -4.32
C VAL A 33 37.33 -0.34 -3.72
N LEU A 34 36.57 0.05 -2.70
CA LEU A 34 35.57 -0.82 -2.06
C LEU A 34 34.28 -0.86 -2.88
N TYR A 35 33.78 0.30 -3.30
CA TYR A 35 32.60 0.38 -4.15
C TYR A 35 32.54 1.66 -4.99
N TYR A 36 31.86 1.57 -6.13
CA TYR A 36 31.30 2.72 -6.84
C TYR A 36 29.82 2.85 -6.53
N LYS A 37 29.33 4.07 -6.30
CA LYS A 37 27.93 4.34 -5.99
C LYS A 37 27.40 5.55 -6.75
N TYR A 38 26.32 5.33 -7.48
CA TYR A 38 25.46 6.39 -8.01
C TYR A 38 24.15 6.40 -7.24
N GLN A 39 23.72 7.58 -6.78
CA GLN A 39 22.43 7.76 -6.10
C GLN A 39 21.75 9.03 -6.59
N GLN A 40 20.50 8.87 -7.01
CA GLN A 40 19.61 9.94 -7.41
C GLN A 40 18.31 9.84 -6.59
N ASP A 41 17.83 10.97 -6.07
CA ASP A 41 16.53 11.05 -5.39
C ASP A 41 15.45 11.76 -6.23
N LYS A 42 15.86 12.61 -7.19
CA LYS A 42 14.97 13.39 -8.08
C LYS A 42 15.44 13.26 -9.53
N PRO A 43 14.54 13.19 -10.52
CA PRO A 43 13.06 13.23 -10.39
C PRO A 43 12.45 11.94 -9.81
N TYR A 44 13.23 10.87 -9.73
CA TYR A 44 12.86 9.61 -9.08
C TYR A 44 14.06 8.99 -8.40
N SER A 45 13.79 8.03 -7.51
CA SER A 45 14.82 7.33 -6.75
C SER A 45 15.45 6.22 -7.59
N LEU A 46 16.77 6.29 -7.74
CA LEU A 46 17.62 5.29 -8.36
C LEU A 46 18.95 5.20 -7.59
N LEU A 47 19.34 3.98 -7.26
CA LEU A 47 20.63 3.64 -6.67
C LEU A 47 21.26 2.53 -7.52
N ILE A 48 22.50 2.73 -7.90
CA ILE A 48 23.36 1.73 -8.53
C ILE A 48 24.63 1.65 -7.69
N MET A 49 24.96 0.46 -7.20
CA MET A 49 26.16 0.25 -6.40
C MET A 49 26.90 -0.97 -6.90
N VAL A 50 28.18 -0.77 -7.20
CA VAL A 50 29.13 -1.79 -7.65
C VAL A 50 30.02 -2.08 -6.46
N ASP A 51 29.76 -3.18 -5.76
CA ASP A 51 30.42 -3.56 -4.50
C ASP A 51 31.48 -4.63 -4.77
N TYR A 52 32.74 -4.20 -4.85
CA TYR A 52 33.87 -5.10 -5.11
C TYR A 52 34.17 -6.00 -3.91
N ALA A 53 33.84 -5.58 -2.69
CA ALA A 53 34.09 -6.38 -1.49
C ALA A 53 33.21 -7.64 -1.46
N HIS A 54 31.99 -7.55 -1.97
CA HIS A 54 31.06 -8.69 -2.06
C HIS A 54 30.94 -9.28 -3.47
N SER A 55 31.59 -8.67 -4.48
CA SER A 55 31.40 -9.01 -5.90
C SER A 55 29.94 -8.91 -6.34
N GLU A 56 29.24 -7.88 -5.87
CA GLU A 56 27.80 -7.68 -6.08
C GLU A 56 27.50 -6.39 -6.84
N LEU A 57 26.54 -6.46 -7.75
CA LEU A 57 25.82 -5.32 -8.30
C LEU A 57 24.49 -5.16 -7.56
N VAL A 58 24.26 -3.97 -7.00
CA VAL A 58 23.01 -3.62 -6.32
C VAL A 58 22.27 -2.53 -7.09
N LEU A 59 21.03 -2.82 -7.45
CA LEU A 59 20.12 -1.88 -8.11
C LEU A 59 18.91 -1.64 -7.21
N GLU A 60 18.60 -0.39 -6.85
CA GLU A 60 17.36 -0.04 -6.15
C GLU A 60 16.67 1.12 -6.85
N PHE A 61 15.44 0.91 -7.29
CA PHE A 61 14.70 1.90 -8.09
C PHE A 61 13.21 1.85 -7.83
N THR A 62 12.54 2.99 -8.03
CA THR A 62 11.07 3.10 -7.97
C THR A 62 10.45 2.97 -9.36
N GLY A 63 9.15 2.70 -9.42
CA GLY A 63 8.41 2.50 -10.66
C GLY A 63 8.42 3.70 -11.60
N LYS A 64 8.71 4.90 -11.08
CA LYS A 64 8.91 6.11 -11.89
C LYS A 64 10.04 6.00 -12.91
N ILE A 65 10.97 5.04 -12.75
CA ILE A 65 11.98 4.71 -13.77
C ILE A 65 11.35 4.33 -15.11
N LEU A 66 10.08 3.93 -15.13
CA LEU A 66 9.32 3.59 -16.34
C LEU A 66 8.87 4.81 -17.16
N LEU A 67 9.04 6.04 -16.64
CA LEU A 67 8.69 7.29 -17.32
C LEU A 67 7.23 7.28 -17.81
N ASP A 68 6.98 7.42 -19.10
CA ASP A 68 5.64 7.44 -19.71
C ASP A 68 4.84 6.15 -19.47
N LYS A 69 5.52 5.04 -19.13
CA LYS A 69 4.88 3.78 -18.75
C LYS A 69 4.61 3.67 -17.24
N TYR A 70 4.76 4.74 -16.45
CA TYR A 70 4.66 4.68 -14.98
C TYR A 70 3.34 4.10 -14.46
N SER A 71 2.22 4.38 -15.12
CA SER A 71 0.89 3.82 -14.77
C SER A 71 0.84 2.29 -14.83
N GLN A 72 1.74 1.66 -15.60
CA GLN A 72 1.83 0.20 -15.73
C GLN A 72 2.53 -0.44 -14.53
N LEU A 73 3.36 0.34 -13.81
CA LEU A 73 4.22 -0.09 -12.69
C LEU A 73 5.21 -1.19 -13.08
N ILE A 74 6.15 -1.53 -12.20
CA ILE A 74 7.10 -2.60 -12.46
C ILE A 74 6.36 -3.94 -12.35
N ASN A 75 6.48 -4.77 -13.38
CA ASN A 75 5.91 -6.11 -13.43
C ASN A 75 6.70 -6.94 -14.46
N ARG A 76 6.29 -8.18 -14.72
CA ARG A 76 7.00 -9.07 -15.67
C ARG A 76 7.11 -8.52 -17.10
N GLU A 77 6.19 -7.66 -17.52
CA GLU A 77 6.17 -7.07 -18.86
C GLU A 77 7.02 -5.80 -18.93
N THR A 78 7.20 -5.08 -17.82
CA THR A 78 7.85 -3.75 -17.77
C THR A 78 9.20 -3.74 -17.06
N ILE A 79 9.62 -4.84 -16.42
CA ILE A 79 10.93 -4.90 -15.74
C ILE A 79 12.09 -4.64 -16.71
N LYS A 80 11.98 -5.16 -17.94
CA LYS A 80 12.98 -4.94 -18.98
C LYS A 80 13.04 -3.47 -19.41
N ASP A 81 11.89 -2.79 -19.48
CA ASP A 81 11.83 -1.34 -19.73
C ASP A 81 12.52 -0.54 -18.62
N SER A 82 12.37 -0.97 -17.35
CA SER A 82 13.00 -0.33 -16.20
C SER A 82 14.53 -0.36 -16.31
N LEU A 83 15.10 -1.53 -16.60
CA LEU A 83 16.55 -1.69 -16.77
C LEU A 83 17.06 -0.99 -18.04
N ASN A 84 16.29 -1.02 -19.14
CA ASN A 84 16.62 -0.25 -20.34
C ASN A 84 16.64 1.25 -20.08
N ASN A 85 15.72 1.79 -19.27
CA ASN A 85 15.71 3.21 -18.94
C ASN A 85 16.89 3.61 -18.06
N ILE A 86 17.41 2.71 -17.22
CA ILE A 86 18.70 2.93 -16.53
C ILE A 86 19.84 3.04 -17.56
N ASN A 87 19.93 2.13 -18.53
CA ASN A 87 20.94 2.21 -19.60
C ASN A 87 20.85 3.52 -20.41
N LYS A 88 19.64 4.04 -20.66
CA LYS A 88 19.43 5.31 -21.38
C LYS A 88 19.93 6.54 -20.63
N LEU A 89 20.25 6.43 -19.33
CA LEU A 89 20.91 7.51 -18.60
C LEU A 89 22.36 7.71 -19.07
N ASN A 90 22.95 6.73 -19.78
CA ASN A 90 24.32 6.75 -20.29
C ASN A 90 25.39 6.98 -19.20
N ILE A 91 25.10 6.54 -17.97
CA ILE A 91 26.04 6.59 -16.83
C ILE A 91 26.71 5.23 -16.56
N CYS A 92 26.15 4.16 -17.12
CA CYS A 92 26.67 2.80 -17.10
C CYS A 92 25.91 1.95 -18.14
N ARG A 93 26.42 0.74 -18.40
CA ARG A 93 25.79 -0.26 -19.26
C ARG A 93 25.53 -1.55 -18.50
N LEU A 94 24.25 -1.84 -18.27
CA LEU A 94 23.75 -3.08 -17.67
C LEU A 94 23.56 -4.19 -18.72
N ASP A 95 23.97 -5.42 -18.41
CA ASP A 95 23.56 -6.64 -19.10
C ASP A 95 22.18 -7.08 -18.60
N ILE A 96 21.15 -6.66 -19.32
CA ILE A 96 19.76 -6.83 -18.89
C ILE A 96 19.35 -8.31 -18.86
N GLU A 97 19.76 -9.12 -19.84
CA GLU A 97 19.33 -10.52 -19.91
C GLU A 97 19.98 -11.33 -18.79
N ALA A 98 21.27 -11.11 -18.52
CA ALA A 98 21.96 -11.77 -17.43
C ALA A 98 21.36 -11.39 -16.06
N ILE A 99 21.06 -10.11 -15.83
CA ILE A 99 20.40 -9.64 -14.60
C ILE A 99 19.01 -10.29 -14.44
N LEU A 100 18.20 -10.33 -15.51
CA LEU A 100 16.87 -10.94 -15.44
C LEU A 100 16.92 -12.45 -15.22
N HIS A 101 18.00 -13.11 -15.61
CA HIS A 101 18.18 -14.54 -15.37
C HIS A 101 18.59 -14.84 -13.92
N ASP A 102 19.52 -14.05 -13.37
CA ASP A 102 20.23 -14.39 -12.13
C ASP A 102 19.75 -13.63 -10.88
N ALA A 103 19.31 -12.37 -11.03
CA ALA A 103 19.15 -11.47 -9.89
C ALA A 103 18.19 -11.97 -8.79
N GLU A 104 18.55 -11.67 -7.54
CA GLU A 104 17.68 -11.82 -6.38
C GLU A 104 16.96 -10.51 -6.03
N VAL A 105 15.65 -10.58 -5.78
CA VAL A 105 14.89 -9.46 -5.20
C VAL A 105 15.00 -9.51 -3.68
N VAL A 106 15.59 -8.46 -3.10
CA VAL A 106 15.83 -8.38 -1.65
C VAL A 106 14.87 -7.44 -0.92
N LYS A 107 14.29 -6.48 -1.65
CA LYS A 107 13.20 -5.60 -1.17
C LYS A 107 12.26 -5.26 -2.33
N CYS A 108 10.98 -5.08 -2.05
CA CYS A 108 10.03 -4.56 -3.02
C CYS A 108 8.81 -3.94 -2.35
N ASP A 109 8.13 -3.05 -3.08
CA ASP A 109 6.86 -2.47 -2.66
C ASP A 109 5.77 -2.93 -3.63
N ILE A 110 4.84 -3.78 -3.15
CA ILE A 110 3.75 -4.34 -3.98
C ILE A 110 2.59 -3.37 -3.97
N THR A 111 1.98 -3.14 -5.13
CA THR A 111 0.88 -2.19 -5.27
C THR A 111 -0.37 -2.75 -5.92
N LYS A 112 -1.51 -2.18 -5.53
CA LYS A 112 -2.81 -2.33 -6.20
C LYS A 112 -3.53 -0.99 -6.19
N ASP A 113 -3.94 -0.53 -7.36
CA ASP A 113 -4.71 0.70 -7.53
C ASP A 113 -6.19 0.35 -7.74
N ILE A 114 -7.08 0.96 -6.95
CA ILE A 114 -8.51 0.64 -6.92
C ILE A 114 -9.31 1.94 -7.02
N GLU A 115 -10.32 1.98 -7.88
CA GLU A 115 -11.25 3.10 -7.97
C GLU A 115 -12.24 3.05 -6.80
N THR A 116 -12.06 3.95 -5.83
CA THR A 116 -12.89 4.03 -4.62
C THR A 116 -12.62 5.34 -3.88
N ASP A 117 -13.53 5.72 -2.97
CA ASP A 117 -13.28 6.82 -2.05
C ASP A 117 -12.37 6.37 -0.89
N ILE A 118 -11.26 7.11 -0.70
CA ILE A 118 -10.31 6.92 0.40
C ILE A 118 -10.97 7.07 1.78
N ASN A 119 -11.97 7.95 1.92
CA ASN A 119 -12.66 8.15 3.20
C ASN A 119 -13.42 6.90 3.63
N VAL A 120 -14.02 6.19 2.67
CA VAL A 120 -14.73 4.95 2.96
C VAL A 120 -13.75 3.88 3.41
N ILE A 121 -12.62 3.72 2.72
CA ILE A 121 -11.55 2.78 3.14
C ILE A 121 -11.03 3.13 4.54
N ASN A 122 -10.72 4.40 4.79
CA ASN A 122 -10.21 4.88 6.07
C ASN A 122 -11.17 4.57 7.22
N SER A 123 -12.46 4.88 7.05
CA SER A 123 -13.48 4.63 8.07
C SER A 123 -13.63 3.14 8.37
N THR A 124 -13.65 2.30 7.33
CA THR A 124 -13.83 0.86 7.47
C THR A 124 -12.62 0.20 8.14
N ILE A 125 -11.38 0.52 7.76
CA ILE A 125 -10.20 -0.07 8.40
C ILE A 125 -10.12 0.30 9.87
N ARG A 126 -10.33 1.58 10.22
CA ARG A 126 -10.22 2.05 11.62
C ARG A 126 -11.22 1.39 12.56
N GLN A 127 -12.41 1.06 12.08
CA GLN A 127 -13.48 0.46 12.89
C GLN A 127 -13.37 -1.05 13.02
N ASN A 128 -12.62 -1.70 12.11
CA ASN A 128 -12.63 -3.15 11.96
C ASN A 128 -11.25 -3.78 12.21
N LEU A 129 -10.35 -3.18 12.99
CA LEU A 129 -9.07 -3.83 13.27
C LEU A 129 -9.26 -5.16 14.03
N THR A 130 -8.51 -6.20 13.64
CA THR A 130 -8.53 -7.50 14.33
C THR A 130 -8.09 -7.38 15.79
N ASN A 131 -7.09 -6.53 16.04
CA ASN A 131 -6.56 -6.25 17.35
C ASN A 131 -5.88 -4.86 17.38
N TYR A 132 -6.48 -3.92 18.12
CA TYR A 132 -6.02 -2.53 18.26
C TYR A 132 -4.67 -2.35 18.98
N ARG A 133 -4.14 -3.40 19.63
CA ARG A 133 -2.78 -3.39 20.22
C ARG A 133 -1.73 -3.96 19.26
N LYS A 134 -2.13 -4.87 18.37
CA LYS A 134 -1.22 -5.47 17.38
C LYS A 134 -1.14 -4.67 16.09
N TRP A 135 -2.19 -3.93 15.75
CA TRP A 135 -2.27 -3.12 14.54
C TRP A 135 -2.58 -1.67 14.89
N THR A 136 -1.92 -0.75 14.18
CA THR A 136 -2.12 0.68 14.33
C THR A 136 -2.39 1.33 12.99
N VAL A 137 -3.18 2.40 13.01
CA VAL A 137 -3.55 3.17 11.82
C VAL A 137 -3.12 4.62 12.01
N LYS A 138 -2.14 5.05 11.24
CA LYS A 138 -1.58 6.41 11.26
C LYS A 138 -2.04 7.21 10.04
N GLN A 139 -2.15 8.52 10.19
CA GLN A 139 -2.38 9.41 9.04
C GLN A 139 -1.17 9.38 8.12
N TYR A 140 -1.39 9.32 6.81
CA TYR A 140 -0.31 9.33 5.82
C TYR A 140 -0.78 9.97 4.52
N ASN A 141 -0.15 11.08 4.11
CA ASN A 141 -0.59 11.85 2.93
C ASN A 141 -2.11 12.13 2.99
N SER A 142 -2.79 11.86 1.88
CA SER A 142 -4.25 11.93 1.68
C SER A 142 -4.98 10.65 2.15
N GLY A 143 -4.36 9.80 2.97
CA GLY A 143 -4.90 8.52 3.43
C GLY A 143 -4.29 8.04 4.74
N ILE A 144 -4.00 6.75 4.85
CA ILE A 144 -3.54 6.10 6.08
C ILE A 144 -2.38 5.12 5.84
N VAL A 145 -1.69 4.76 6.92
CA VAL A 145 -0.79 3.61 6.98
C VAL A 145 -1.31 2.65 8.04
N LEU A 146 -1.49 1.40 7.64
CA LEU A 146 -1.81 0.27 8.50
C LEU A 146 -0.52 -0.52 8.77
N GLU A 147 -0.12 -0.61 10.04
CA GLU A 147 1.13 -1.27 10.42
C GLU A 147 0.96 -2.11 11.68
N ASN A 148 1.69 -3.23 11.75
CA ASN A 148 1.72 -4.04 12.95
C ASN A 148 2.77 -3.54 13.95
N VAL A 149 2.48 -3.75 15.24
CA VAL A 149 3.35 -3.34 16.35
C VAL A 149 4.32 -4.48 16.66
N VAL A 150 5.43 -4.54 15.92
CA VAL A 150 6.51 -5.49 16.15
C VAL A 150 7.87 -4.82 15.99
N THR A 151 8.86 -5.25 16.77
CA THR A 151 10.23 -4.68 16.72
C THR A 151 11.09 -5.37 15.66
N THR A 152 10.93 -6.69 15.47
CA THR A 152 11.75 -7.47 14.54
C THR A 152 11.42 -7.17 13.07
N PRO A 153 12.39 -6.71 12.24
CA PRO A 153 12.15 -6.29 10.86
C PRO A 153 11.42 -7.30 9.97
N ARG A 154 11.78 -8.60 10.04
CA ARG A 154 11.15 -9.66 9.24
C ARG A 154 9.66 -9.86 9.50
N TYR A 155 9.15 -9.37 10.63
CA TYR A 155 7.74 -9.44 10.97
C TYR A 155 7.01 -8.12 10.74
N LYS A 156 7.72 -7.02 10.47
CA LYS A 156 7.12 -5.71 10.25
C LYS A 156 6.36 -5.69 8.93
N LYS A 157 5.07 -5.37 9.02
CA LYS A 157 4.15 -5.19 7.89
C LYS A 157 3.70 -3.73 7.90
N ARG A 158 3.86 -3.06 6.76
CA ARG A 158 3.44 -1.67 6.56
C ARG A 158 2.71 -1.58 5.23
N LEU A 159 1.41 -1.30 5.31
CA LEU A 159 0.54 -1.10 4.17
C LEU A 159 0.11 0.37 4.13
N ALA A 160 0.64 1.13 3.17
CA ALA A 160 0.20 2.49 2.91
C ALA A 160 -1.03 2.47 1.98
N ILE A 161 -2.04 3.26 2.31
CA ILE A 161 -3.30 3.34 1.57
C ILE A 161 -3.63 4.81 1.36
N TYR A 162 -3.56 5.30 0.13
CA TYR A 162 -3.66 6.74 -0.13
C TYR A 162 -4.20 7.05 -1.53
N ASN A 163 -4.73 8.27 -1.71
CA ASN A 163 -5.11 8.75 -3.03
C ASN A 163 -3.83 9.11 -3.81
N LYS A 164 -3.53 8.33 -4.86
CA LYS A 164 -2.27 8.45 -5.61
C LYS A 164 -2.21 9.70 -6.47
N TYR A 165 -3.34 10.08 -7.07
CA TYR A 165 -3.45 11.32 -7.85
C TYR A 165 -3.05 12.55 -7.01
N LYS A 166 -3.64 12.71 -5.82
CA LYS A 166 -3.29 13.79 -4.88
C LYS A 166 -1.85 13.73 -4.38
N GLU A 167 -1.25 12.55 -4.35
CA GLU A 167 0.17 12.41 -4.03
C GLU A 167 1.04 12.93 -5.18
N LEU A 168 0.71 12.60 -6.43
CA LEU A 168 1.42 13.07 -7.62
C LEU A 168 1.32 14.58 -7.85
N GLU A 169 0.26 15.24 -7.36
CA GLU A 169 0.12 16.70 -7.42
C GLU A 169 1.05 17.45 -6.45
N LYS A 170 1.75 16.76 -5.56
CA LYS A 170 2.66 17.41 -4.62
C LYS A 170 3.89 17.98 -5.32
N VAL A 171 4.44 19.06 -4.74
CA VAL A 171 5.60 19.81 -5.26
C VAL A 171 6.82 18.91 -5.53
N ASN A 172 7.05 17.89 -4.71
CA ASN A 172 8.16 16.96 -4.89
C ASN A 172 8.05 16.08 -6.16
N ASN A 173 6.88 16.02 -6.78
CA ASN A 173 6.60 15.22 -7.96
C ASN A 173 6.55 16.04 -9.26
N ILE A 174 6.55 17.39 -9.18
CA ILE A 174 6.43 18.29 -10.34
C ILE A 174 7.51 17.98 -11.38
N ASN A 175 8.79 17.96 -10.99
CA ASN A 175 9.90 17.69 -11.91
C ASN A 175 9.80 16.33 -12.61
N PHE A 176 9.18 15.35 -11.98
CA PHE A 176 8.92 14.06 -12.61
C PHE A 176 7.77 14.17 -13.60
N ILE A 177 6.63 14.72 -13.19
CA ILE A 177 5.45 14.81 -14.05
C ILE A 177 5.71 15.68 -15.29
N ASP A 178 6.44 16.78 -15.14
CA ASP A 178 6.74 17.70 -16.23
C ASP A 178 7.76 17.13 -17.23
N SER A 179 8.53 16.11 -16.86
CA SER A 179 9.44 15.44 -17.79
C SER A 179 8.77 14.38 -18.66
N LEU A 180 7.49 14.06 -18.42
CA LEU A 180 6.75 13.02 -19.13
C LEU A 180 6.04 13.57 -20.36
N ALA A 181 6.16 12.88 -21.48
CA ALA A 181 5.38 13.17 -22.67
C ALA A 181 3.90 12.78 -22.45
N ALA A 182 3.66 11.65 -21.77
CA ALA A 182 2.32 11.10 -21.51
C ALA A 182 1.73 11.59 -20.17
N LYS A 183 2.10 12.78 -19.68
CA LYS A 183 1.69 13.27 -18.35
C LYS A 183 0.17 13.25 -18.12
N ASN A 184 -0.61 13.63 -19.13
CA ASN A 184 -2.08 13.69 -19.03
C ASN A 184 -2.70 12.30 -18.89
N GLU A 185 -2.17 11.31 -19.62
CA GLU A 185 -2.63 9.92 -19.56
C GLU A 185 -2.32 9.30 -18.20
N ILE A 186 -1.12 9.57 -17.66
CA ILE A 186 -0.70 9.10 -16.33
C ILE A 186 -1.58 9.71 -15.23
N LEU A 187 -1.79 11.03 -15.27
CA LEU A 187 -2.64 11.71 -14.29
C LEU A 187 -4.09 11.22 -14.38
N SER A 188 -4.61 11.06 -15.60
CA SER A 188 -5.95 10.51 -15.84
C SER A 188 -6.08 9.09 -15.27
N TYR A 189 -5.08 8.22 -15.47
CA TYR A 189 -5.09 6.87 -14.92
C TYR A 189 -5.22 6.85 -13.39
N PHE A 190 -4.56 7.77 -12.68
CA PHE A 190 -4.57 7.81 -11.22
C PHE A 190 -5.76 8.54 -10.61
N ASN A 191 -6.47 9.35 -11.40
CA ASN A 191 -7.62 10.10 -10.93
C ASN A 191 -8.70 9.14 -10.38
N GLY A 192 -9.26 9.47 -9.22
CA GLY A 192 -10.24 8.63 -8.53
C GLY A 192 -9.71 7.32 -7.92
N LYS A 193 -8.40 7.02 -8.02
CA LYS A 193 -7.83 5.77 -7.51
C LYS A 193 -7.15 5.92 -6.15
N VAL A 194 -7.40 4.92 -5.31
CA VAL A 194 -6.70 4.64 -4.06
C VAL A 194 -5.66 3.56 -4.31
N ARG A 195 -4.41 3.88 -3.98
CA ARG A 195 -3.30 2.93 -4.01
C ARG A 195 -3.17 2.24 -2.66
N PHE A 196 -3.10 0.92 -2.70
CA PHE A 196 -2.63 0.06 -1.63
C PHE A 196 -1.19 -0.31 -1.94
N GLU A 197 -0.26 0.00 -1.05
CA GLU A 197 1.18 -0.19 -1.23
C GLU A 197 1.77 -0.92 -0.01
N LEU A 198 2.14 -2.18 -0.19
CA LEU A 198 2.70 -3.03 0.85
C LEU A 198 4.23 -3.02 0.76
N ASN A 199 4.89 -2.54 1.80
CA ASN A 199 6.35 -2.55 1.87
C ASN A 199 6.90 -3.89 2.35
N ILE A 200 7.80 -4.49 1.57
CA ILE A 200 8.45 -5.76 1.88
C ILE A 200 9.97 -5.55 1.90
N ASN A 201 10.57 -5.68 3.08
CA ASN A 201 11.94 -5.23 3.34
C ASN A 201 12.97 -6.35 3.53
N THR A 202 12.54 -7.62 3.44
CA THR A 202 13.43 -8.76 3.65
C THR A 202 13.13 -9.89 2.67
N LYS A 203 14.17 -10.64 2.28
CA LYS A 203 14.05 -11.83 1.42
C LYS A 203 13.03 -12.84 1.96
N GLN A 204 13.04 -13.09 3.27
CA GLN A 204 12.11 -14.02 3.92
C GLN A 204 10.65 -13.61 3.75
N GLN A 205 10.34 -12.32 3.94
CA GLN A 205 8.97 -11.83 3.76
C GLN A 205 8.50 -11.95 2.32
N ILE A 206 9.38 -11.65 1.35
CA ILE A 206 9.07 -11.80 -0.08
C ILE A 206 8.63 -13.25 -0.35
N ARG A 207 9.42 -14.25 0.08
CA ARG A 207 9.07 -15.67 -0.13
C ARG A 207 7.77 -16.07 0.53
N GLN A 208 7.57 -15.67 1.79
CA GLN A 208 6.38 -16.03 2.57
C GLN A 208 5.11 -15.40 2.01
N LEU A 209 5.13 -14.10 1.70
CA LEU A 209 3.95 -13.38 1.21
C LEU A 209 3.63 -13.74 -0.24
N LEU A 210 4.65 -13.91 -1.10
CA LEU A 210 4.45 -14.28 -2.50
C LEU A 210 4.24 -15.77 -2.72
N ASN A 211 4.46 -16.59 -1.70
CA ASN A 211 4.42 -18.04 -1.76
C ASN A 211 5.32 -18.60 -2.89
N ILE A 212 6.61 -18.23 -2.85
CA ILE A 212 7.62 -18.62 -3.84
C ILE A 212 8.82 -19.33 -3.18
N PRO A 213 9.49 -20.25 -3.90
CA PRO A 213 10.55 -21.07 -3.31
C PRO A 213 11.82 -20.28 -3.00
N ASN A 214 12.15 -19.28 -3.81
CA ASN A 214 13.35 -18.45 -3.65
C ASN A 214 13.10 -17.01 -4.13
N ASN A 215 14.10 -16.15 -3.99
CA ASN A 215 14.03 -14.72 -4.30
C ASN A 215 14.46 -14.37 -5.73
N ASN A 216 14.72 -15.36 -6.59
CA ASN A 216 15.07 -15.09 -7.98
C ASN A 216 13.96 -14.25 -8.63
N ILE A 217 14.38 -13.25 -9.39
CA ILE A 217 13.50 -12.24 -9.97
C ILE A 217 12.38 -12.86 -10.82
N GLN A 218 12.62 -13.96 -11.53
CA GLN A 218 11.59 -14.64 -12.32
C GLN A 218 10.48 -15.21 -11.42
N ASN A 219 10.83 -15.81 -10.28
CA ASN A 219 9.83 -16.31 -9.33
C ASN A 219 9.02 -15.16 -8.73
N VAL A 220 9.67 -14.04 -8.40
CA VAL A 220 9.02 -12.86 -7.82
C VAL A 220 8.05 -12.21 -8.80
N LEU A 221 8.46 -12.02 -10.05
CA LEU A 221 7.64 -11.39 -11.10
C LEU A 221 6.47 -12.28 -11.56
N ASN A 222 6.63 -13.60 -11.50
CA ASN A 222 5.59 -14.57 -11.88
C ASN A 222 4.70 -15.03 -10.71
N ALA A 223 4.90 -14.48 -9.50
CA ALA A 223 4.10 -14.81 -8.34
C ALA A 223 2.60 -14.54 -8.58
N LYS A 224 1.77 -15.47 -8.13
CA LYS A 224 0.30 -15.42 -8.25
C LYS A 224 -0.41 -15.08 -6.93
N ALA A 225 0.32 -15.09 -5.82
CA ALA A 225 -0.23 -14.76 -4.51
C ALA A 225 -0.67 -13.30 -4.45
N ASN A 226 -1.53 -12.98 -3.48
CA ASN A 226 -2.02 -11.63 -3.22
C ASN A 226 -1.62 -11.16 -1.80
N PRO A 227 -0.38 -10.65 -1.62
CA PRO A 227 0.11 -10.21 -0.32
C PRO A 227 -0.71 -9.11 0.34
N ILE A 228 -1.29 -8.21 -0.45
CA ILE A 228 -2.11 -7.11 0.07
C ILE A 228 -3.36 -7.69 0.73
N LEU A 229 -4.04 -8.62 0.05
CA LEU A 229 -5.17 -9.35 0.63
C LEU A 229 -4.77 -10.10 1.91
N THR A 230 -3.64 -10.82 1.88
CA THR A 230 -3.12 -11.52 3.08
C THR A 230 -2.96 -10.58 4.28
N VAL A 231 -2.38 -9.39 4.07
CA VAL A 231 -2.20 -8.41 5.15
C VAL A 231 -3.54 -7.82 5.61
N ILE A 232 -4.47 -7.56 4.69
CA ILE A 232 -5.82 -7.09 5.04
C ILE A 232 -6.55 -8.13 5.88
N ASP A 233 -6.50 -9.41 5.52
CA ASP A 233 -7.14 -10.52 6.26
C ASP A 233 -6.59 -10.67 7.68
N GLU A 234 -5.29 -10.44 7.87
CA GLU A 234 -4.69 -10.47 9.21
C GLU A 234 -5.04 -9.24 10.06
N ALA A 235 -5.20 -8.08 9.42
CA ALA A 235 -5.29 -6.80 10.10
C ALA A 235 -6.73 -6.31 10.32
N VAL A 236 -7.66 -6.70 9.45
CA VAL A 236 -9.03 -6.21 9.42
C VAL A 236 -10.01 -7.37 9.55
N ARG A 237 -10.90 -7.30 10.56
CA ARG A 237 -12.02 -8.23 10.71
C ARG A 237 -13.00 -8.00 9.58
N TYR A 238 -13.40 -9.09 8.96
CA TYR A 238 -14.54 -9.07 8.07
C TYR A 238 -15.80 -9.36 8.89
N GLU A 239 -16.69 -8.39 8.99
CA GLU A 239 -18.05 -8.65 9.42
C GLU A 239 -18.99 -8.42 8.22
N PRO A 240 -19.60 -9.48 7.68
CA PRO A 240 -20.59 -9.32 6.64
C PRO A 240 -21.75 -8.51 7.22
N GLN A 241 -22.00 -7.33 6.65
CA GLN A 241 -23.14 -6.46 6.96
C GLN A 241 -23.17 -5.92 8.39
N GLN A 242 -22.36 -4.89 8.67
CA GLN A 242 -22.72 -3.96 9.74
C GLN A 242 -23.45 -2.76 9.16
N GLN A 243 -24.73 -2.60 9.51
CA GLN A 243 -25.41 -1.31 9.44
C GLN A 243 -24.59 -0.34 10.29
N LYS A 244 -23.92 0.62 9.64
CA LYS A 244 -23.12 1.59 10.36
C LYS A 244 -24.05 2.58 11.07
N ALA A 245 -24.11 2.53 12.39
CA ALA A 245 -24.54 3.66 13.19
C ALA A 245 -23.69 4.89 12.80
N GLN A 246 -24.36 5.99 12.43
CA GLN A 246 -23.69 7.18 11.89
C GLN A 246 -23.00 8.01 12.98
N THR A 247 -23.42 7.85 14.24
CA THR A 247 -22.92 8.58 15.40
C THR A 247 -22.83 7.67 16.62
N LEU A 248 -22.05 8.06 17.64
CA LEU A 248 -22.01 7.33 18.93
C LEU A 248 -23.40 7.19 19.54
N ARG A 249 -24.22 8.25 19.47
CA ARG A 249 -25.61 8.21 19.94
C ARG A 249 -26.46 7.24 19.15
N ASP A 250 -26.31 7.20 17.82
CA ASP A 250 -27.03 6.20 17.01
C ASP A 250 -26.61 4.79 17.40
N TYR A 251 -25.33 4.55 17.71
CA TYR A 251 -24.83 3.25 18.14
C TYR A 251 -25.42 2.86 19.51
N GLU A 252 -25.38 3.77 20.48
CA GLU A 252 -25.98 3.58 21.81
C GLU A 252 -27.48 3.28 21.69
N HIS A 253 -28.20 4.00 20.83
CA HIS A 253 -29.61 3.76 20.60
C HIS A 253 -29.86 2.41 19.88
N GLU A 254 -29.03 2.05 18.91
CA GLU A 254 -29.13 0.78 18.19
C GLU A 254 -28.89 -0.42 19.13
N LEU A 255 -27.99 -0.30 20.10
CA LEU A 255 -27.78 -1.35 21.11
C LEU A 255 -29.07 -1.63 21.89
N LEU A 256 -29.81 -0.59 22.30
CA LEU A 256 -31.09 -0.77 22.98
C LEU A 256 -32.16 -1.34 22.04
N LEU A 257 -32.19 -0.90 20.78
CA LEU A 257 -33.08 -1.48 19.77
C LEU A 257 -32.81 -2.98 19.61
N LYS A 258 -31.54 -3.40 19.47
CA LYS A 258 -31.13 -4.81 19.35
C LYS A 258 -31.48 -5.64 20.57
N ASP A 259 -31.18 -5.14 21.77
CA ASP A 259 -31.48 -5.81 23.04
C ASP A 259 -32.99 -5.98 23.27
N CYS A 260 -33.80 -5.16 22.62
CA CYS A 260 -35.25 -5.26 22.61
C CYS A 260 -35.81 -5.96 21.35
N ASP A 261 -34.99 -6.72 20.61
CA ASP A 261 -35.37 -7.43 19.37
C ASP A 261 -36.01 -6.52 18.30
N TYR A 262 -35.67 -5.24 18.33
CA TYR A 262 -36.30 -4.18 17.53
C TYR A 262 -37.82 -4.02 17.76
N ASP A 263 -38.35 -4.50 18.88
CA ASP A 263 -39.73 -4.30 19.30
C ASP A 263 -39.87 -2.95 20.04
N MET A 264 -40.54 -2.00 19.39
CA MET A 264 -40.72 -0.64 19.92
C MET A 264 -41.50 -0.59 21.25
N VAL A 265 -42.32 -1.60 21.55
CA VAL A 265 -43.03 -1.69 22.83
C VAL A 265 -42.06 -2.08 23.94
N LYS A 266 -41.18 -3.06 23.70
CA LYS A 266 -40.11 -3.43 24.64
C LYS A 266 -39.13 -2.28 24.87
N VAL A 267 -38.75 -1.56 23.81
CA VAL A 267 -37.89 -0.37 23.90
C VAL A 267 -38.54 0.69 24.79
N GLU A 268 -39.82 0.99 24.60
CA GLU A 268 -40.53 1.97 25.43
C GLU A 268 -40.55 1.55 26.90
N ALA A 269 -40.85 0.29 27.19
CA ALA A 269 -40.85 -0.23 28.55
C ALA A 269 -39.47 -0.07 29.22
N LYS A 270 -38.39 -0.38 28.49
CA LYS A 270 -37.02 -0.27 29.00
C LYS A 270 -36.60 1.19 29.20
N VAL A 271 -36.94 2.08 28.28
CA VAL A 271 -36.72 3.54 28.43
C VAL A 271 -37.48 4.08 29.63
N ARG A 272 -38.74 3.68 29.85
CA ARG A 272 -39.53 4.09 31.04
C ARG A 272 -38.89 3.64 32.34
N ALA A 273 -38.36 2.41 32.39
CA ALA A 273 -37.72 1.87 33.57
C ALA A 273 -36.42 2.59 33.95
N LEU A 274 -35.70 3.12 32.94
CA LEU A 274 -34.40 3.78 33.12
C LEU A 274 -34.48 5.32 33.15
N SER A 275 -35.64 5.91 32.87
CA SER A 275 -35.84 7.36 32.84
C SER A 275 -36.51 7.88 34.11
N SER A 276 -36.27 9.17 34.42
CA SER A 276 -37.00 9.85 35.51
C SER A 276 -38.50 9.93 35.20
N LYS A 277 -39.33 9.80 36.25
CA LYS A 277 -40.80 9.87 36.16
C LYS A 277 -41.32 11.19 35.57
N ASN A 278 -40.52 12.26 35.63
CA ASN A 278 -40.87 13.58 35.11
C ASN A 278 -40.45 13.79 33.65
N THR A 279 -39.75 12.82 33.03
CA THR A 279 -39.27 12.94 31.66
C THR A 279 -40.35 12.50 30.67
N SER A 280 -40.59 13.32 29.64
CA SER A 280 -41.53 12.98 28.57
C SER A 280 -41.05 11.75 27.79
N ILE A 281 -41.76 10.63 27.96
CA ILE A 281 -41.47 9.39 27.23
C ILE A 281 -41.55 9.58 25.71
N LYS A 282 -42.49 10.41 25.23
CA LYS A 282 -42.63 10.72 23.82
C LYS A 282 -41.34 11.35 23.26
N ARG A 283 -40.73 12.26 24.02
CA ARG A 283 -39.45 12.90 23.66
C ARG A 283 -38.29 11.90 23.70
N MET A 284 -38.23 11.06 24.72
CA MET A 284 -37.16 10.05 24.86
C MET A 284 -37.24 8.96 23.79
N MET A 285 -38.45 8.60 23.33
CA MET A 285 -38.65 7.58 22.29
C MET A 285 -38.38 8.08 20.87
N GLN A 286 -38.36 9.40 20.66
CA GLN A 286 -38.25 10.00 19.33
C GLN A 286 -36.95 9.58 18.59
N PRO A 287 -35.75 9.63 19.22
CA PRO A 287 -34.51 9.22 18.55
C PRO A 287 -34.52 7.75 18.12
N TYR A 288 -35.09 6.86 18.93
CA TYR A 288 -35.20 5.43 18.62
C TYR A 288 -36.14 5.18 17.44
N LYS A 289 -37.29 5.87 17.39
CA LYS A 289 -38.25 5.77 16.28
C LYS A 289 -37.65 6.26 14.96
N GLU A 290 -36.92 7.37 15.00
CA GLU A 290 -36.23 7.94 13.83
C GLU A 290 -35.09 7.04 13.36
N LEU A 291 -34.29 6.50 14.28
CA LEU A 291 -33.24 5.54 13.95
C LEU A 291 -33.84 4.26 13.36
N TYR A 292 -34.86 3.68 13.98
CA TYR A 292 -35.51 2.46 13.49
C TYR A 292 -36.05 2.62 12.06
N LYS A 293 -36.72 3.74 11.76
CA LYS A 293 -37.16 4.06 10.38
C LYS A 293 -35.98 4.19 9.41
N ARG A 294 -34.88 4.85 9.81
CA ARG A 294 -33.66 4.97 8.99
C ARG A 294 -33.04 3.60 8.70
N LEU A 295 -32.99 2.71 9.69
CA LEU A 295 -32.44 1.36 9.55
C LEU A 295 -33.28 0.48 8.61
N GLN A 296 -34.61 0.67 8.55
CA GLN A 296 -35.47 -0.01 7.59
C GLN A 296 -35.29 0.51 6.15
N ASN A 297 -34.99 1.80 5.99
CA ASN A 297 -34.87 2.43 4.67
C ASN A 297 -33.46 2.35 4.07
N ASN A 298 -32.42 2.17 4.87
CA ASN A 298 -31.03 2.16 4.41
C ASN A 298 -30.57 0.75 3.98
N LYS A 299 -30.51 0.53 2.67
CA LYS A 299 -29.56 -0.42 2.06
C LYS A 299 -28.17 0.22 2.03
N THR A 300 -27.49 0.34 3.17
CA THR A 300 -26.15 0.90 3.18
C THR A 300 -25.19 -0.08 2.50
N SER A 301 -24.54 0.34 1.42
CA SER A 301 -23.47 -0.41 0.77
C SER A 301 -22.23 -0.38 1.67
N THR A 302 -22.07 -1.38 2.53
CA THR A 302 -20.79 -1.63 3.19
C THR A 302 -19.78 -2.01 2.11
N ILE A 303 -18.72 -1.21 1.93
CA ILE A 303 -17.63 -1.58 1.03
C ILE A 303 -16.88 -2.76 1.63
N ASP A 304 -16.84 -3.84 0.86
CA ASP A 304 -16.01 -4.99 1.14
C ASP A 304 -14.57 -4.72 0.66
N ILE A 305 -13.70 -4.27 1.57
CA ILE A 305 -12.29 -4.01 1.26
C ILE A 305 -11.60 -5.28 0.75
N ARG A 306 -11.97 -6.45 1.31
CA ARG A 306 -11.40 -7.73 0.91
C ARG A 306 -11.73 -7.99 -0.57
N ALA A 307 -12.97 -7.78 -0.98
CA ALA A 307 -13.38 -7.91 -2.38
C ALA A 307 -12.70 -6.89 -3.31
N LEU A 308 -12.47 -5.66 -2.84
CA LEU A 308 -11.74 -4.65 -3.61
C LEU A 308 -10.28 -5.06 -3.88
N VAL A 309 -9.62 -5.68 -2.89
CA VAL A 309 -8.21 -6.07 -3.00
C VAL A 309 -8.00 -7.49 -3.48
N ALA A 310 -9.04 -8.32 -3.61
CA ALA A 310 -8.97 -9.72 -4.06
C ALA A 310 -8.35 -9.91 -5.44
#